data_AF-A0A558AHN9-F1
#
_entry.id   AF-A0A558AHN9-F1
#
_cell.length_a   1.000
_cell.length_b   1.000
_cell.length_c   1.000
_cell.angle_alpha   90.00
_cell.angle_beta   90.00
_cell.angle_gamma   90.00
#
_symmetry.space_group_name_H-M   'P 1'
#
loop_
_entity.id
_entity.type
_entity.pdbx_description
1 polymer ?
#
loop_
_entity_poly.entity_id
_entity_poly.type
_entity_poly.pdbx_seq_one_letter_code
_entity_poly.pdbx_strand_id
1 'polypeptide(L)' 'MNSDPIIAGLPPVQANGLAWVACSVDFLQVRVPHVPVGRSVTGSQVFACVACDPANVRHALGGVLR' A
#
# COMPACT_ATOMS: atom_id res chain seq x y z
N MET A 1 -9.59 18.10 6.28
CA MET A 1 -9.60 16.63 6.34
C MET A 1 -8.80 16.09 5.16
N ASN A 2 -7.72 15.37 5.42
CA ASN A 2 -7.10 14.51 4.41
C ASN A 2 -7.67 13.10 4.65
N SER A 3 -8.66 12.71 3.85
CA SER A 3 -9.32 11.42 3.98
C SER A 3 -8.53 10.37 3.19
N ASP A 4 -7.36 10.01 3.70
CA ASP A 4 -6.60 8.89 3.15
C ASP A 4 -7.47 7.63 3.25
N PRO A 5 -7.63 6.85 2.16
CA PRO A 5 -8.44 5.64 2.19
C PRO A 5 -7.86 4.62 3.18
N ILE A 6 -8.73 3.99 3.98
CA ILE A 6 -8.36 2.89 4.87
C ILE A 6 -8.36 1.59 4.06
N ILE A 7 -7.22 0.92 4.05
CA ILE A 7 -6.97 -0.31 3.29
C ILE A 7 -6.95 -1.49 4.26
N ALA A 8 -7.82 -2.47 4.00
CA ALA A 8 -7.96 -3.70 4.78
C ALA A 8 -7.44 -4.92 4.00
N GLY A 9 -7.36 -6.08 4.68
CA GLY A 9 -6.97 -7.35 4.05
C GLY A 9 -5.48 -7.48 3.71
N LEU A 10 -4.64 -6.57 4.18
CA LEU A 10 -3.19 -6.61 3.95
C LEU A 10 -2.49 -7.60 4.88
N PRO A 11 -1.49 -8.36 4.39
CA PRO A 11 -0.54 -9.07 5.23
C PRO A 11 0.12 -8.10 6.23
N PRO A 12 0.49 -8.54 7.46
CA PRO A 12 1.04 -7.67 8.49
C PRO A 12 2.23 -6.80 8.02
N VAL A 13 3.14 -7.36 7.21
CA VAL A 13 4.29 -6.62 6.67
C VAL A 13 3.86 -5.45 5.77
N GLN A 14 2.83 -5.63 4.95
CA GLN A 14 2.28 -4.57 4.11
C GLN A 14 1.44 -3.59 4.93
N ALA A 15 0.62 -4.09 5.85
CA ALA A 15 -0.21 -3.28 6.74
C ALA A 15 0.63 -2.34 7.61
N ASN A 16 1.83 -2.76 7.97
CA ASN A 16 2.77 -1.94 8.75
C ASN A 16 3.60 -0.98 7.86
N GLY A 17 3.40 -0.98 6.55
CA GLY A 17 4.15 -0.14 5.61
C GLY A 17 5.59 -0.60 5.38
N LEU A 18 5.90 -1.88 5.65
CA LEU A 18 7.25 -2.46 5.49
C LEU A 18 7.45 -3.17 4.14
N ALA A 19 6.38 -3.35 3.36
CA ALA A 19 6.43 -3.88 2.01
C ALA A 19 5.43 -3.18 1.10
N TRP A 20 5.69 -3.16 -0.21
CA TRP A 20 4.75 -2.62 -1.18
C TRP A 20 3.52 -3.50 -1.34
N VAL A 21 2.35 -2.87 -1.39
CA VAL A 21 1.06 -3.58 -1.52
C VAL A 21 0.89 -4.32 -2.85
N ALA A 22 1.61 -3.93 -3.90
CA ALA A 22 1.47 -4.50 -5.25
C ALA A 22 2.25 -5.80 -5.49
N CYS A 23 3.49 -5.83 -5.00
CA CYS A 23 4.46 -6.89 -5.32
C CYS A 23 5.07 -7.52 -4.07
N SER A 24 4.62 -7.11 -2.87
CA SER A 24 5.10 -7.62 -1.58
C SER A 24 6.61 -7.52 -1.37
N VAL A 25 7.28 -6.66 -2.13
CA VAL A 25 8.72 -6.45 -2.00
C VAL A 25 9.01 -5.58 -0.79
N ASP A 26 9.96 -6.02 0.02
CA ASP A 26 10.45 -5.31 1.19
C ASP A 26 11.30 -4.09 0.78
N PHE A 27 11.12 -2.98 1.47
CA PHE A 27 11.84 -1.73 1.23
C PHE A 27 13.35 -1.85 1.34
N LEU A 28 13.85 -2.76 2.18
CA LEU A 28 15.28 -2.96 2.38
C LEU A 28 15.91 -3.77 1.26
N GLN A 29 15.12 -4.61 0.58
CA GLN A 29 15.61 -5.49 -0.48
C GLN A 29 15.72 -4.76 -1.82
N VAL A 30 14.84 -3.79 -2.09
CA VAL A 30 14.83 -3.08 -3.38
C VAL A 30 14.55 -1.60 -3.21
N ARG A 31 15.46 -0.75 -3.72
CA ARG A 31 15.26 0.70 -3.80
C ARG A 31 14.62 1.09 -5.14
N VAL A 32 13.29 1.07 -5.18
CA VAL A 32 12.50 1.70 -6.25
C VAL A 32 11.80 2.92 -5.67
N PRO A 33 11.57 3.98 -6.45
CA PRO A 33 10.69 5.04 -6.00
C PRO A 33 9.30 4.47 -5.64
N HIS A 34 8.65 5.09 -4.67
CA HIS A 34 7.39 4.62 -4.13
C HIS A 34 6.50 5.80 -3.77
N VAL A 35 5.20 5.56 -3.78
CA VAL A 35 4.19 6.58 -3.48
C VAL A 35 3.24 6.11 -2.39
N PRO A 36 2.82 7.00 -1.47
CA PRO A 36 1.78 6.68 -0.50
C PRO A 36 0.46 6.40 -1.22
N VAL A 37 -0.26 5.36 -0.80
CA VAL A 37 -1.55 4.98 -1.43
C VAL A 37 -2.73 4.95 -0.47
N GLY A 38 -2.48 5.05 0.83
CA GLY A 38 -3.51 5.11 1.87
C GLY A 38 -2.97 4.68 3.22
N ARG A 39 -3.85 4.50 4.19
CA ARG A 39 -3.48 3.98 5.51
C ARG A 39 -4.06 2.60 5.71
N SER A 40 -3.35 1.72 6.41
CA SER A 40 -3.91 0.44 6.80
C SER A 40 -4.84 0.58 8.01
N VAL A 41 -5.53 -0.50 8.36
CA VAL A 41 -6.31 -0.61 9.61
C VAL A 41 -5.46 -0.45 10.88
N THR A 42 -4.13 -0.57 10.81
CA THR A 42 -3.24 -0.29 11.94
C THR A 42 -2.89 1.20 12.07
N GLY A 43 -3.34 2.02 11.12
CA GLY A 43 -3.05 3.45 11.04
C GLY A 43 -1.72 3.78 10.35
N SER A 44 -0.93 2.78 9.99
CA SER A 44 0.33 2.96 9.26
C SER A 44 0.08 3.40 7.82
N GLN A 45 0.95 4.27 7.30
CA GLN A 45 0.99 4.63 5.90
C GLN A 45 1.44 3.44 5.06
N VAL A 46 0.70 3.12 3.99
CA VAL A 46 1.07 2.06 3.04
C VAL A 46 1.46 2.65 1.68
N PHE A 47 2.27 1.90 0.93
CA PHE A 47 2.96 2.38 -0.26
C PHE A 47 2.90 1.40 -1.43
N ALA A 48 2.97 1.93 -2.64
CA ALA A 48 3.16 1.15 -3.87
C ALA A 48 4.46 1.55 -4.58
N CYS A 49 5.11 0.58 -5.23
CA CYS A 49 6.18 0.82 -6.20
C CYS A 49 5.63 1.57 -7.41
N VAL A 50 6.33 2.61 -7.90
CA VAL A 50 5.96 3.23 -9.20
C VAL A 50 6.21 2.31 -10.40
N ALA A 51 7.09 1.31 -10.26
CA ALA A 51 7.35 0.32 -11.30
C ALA A 51 6.20 -0.70 -11.44
N CYS A 52 5.35 -0.83 -10.42
CA CYS A 52 4.18 -1.68 -10.43
C CYS A 52 2.98 -0.77 -10.66
N ASP A 53 2.33 -0.86 -11.83
CA ASP A 53 1.30 0.08 -12.27
C ASP A 53 0.35 0.53 -11.12
N PRO A 54 0.46 1.78 -10.63
CA PRO A 54 -0.27 2.24 -9.46
C PRO A 54 -1.78 2.31 -9.69
N ALA A 55 -2.25 2.37 -10.95
CA ALA A 55 -3.67 2.26 -11.27
C ALA A 55 -4.21 0.84 -11.01
N ASN A 56 -3.39 -0.17 -11.31
CA ASN A 56 -3.71 -1.57 -11.09
C ASN A 56 -3.72 -1.91 -9.59
N VAL A 57 -2.83 -1.29 -8.80
CA VAL A 57 -2.79 -1.43 -7.33
C VAL A 57 -4.08 -0.91 -6.68
N ARG A 58 -4.55 0.26 -7.10
CA ARG A 58 -5.80 0.84 -6.58
C ARG A 58 -7.02 -0.03 -6.91
N HIS A 59 -7.00 -0.70 -8.06
CA HIS A 59 -8.06 -1.63 -8.47
C HIS A 59 -8.00 -2.94 -7.69
N ALA A 60 -6.81 -3.50 -7.47
CA ALA A 60 -6.60 -4.71 -6.68
C ALA A 60 -6.96 -4.53 -5.19
N LEU A 61 -6.80 -3.31 -4.66
CA LEU A 61 -7.20 -2.94 -3.30
C LEU A 61 -8.70 -2.57 -3.19
N GLY A 62 -9.48 -2.73 -4.25
CA GLY A 62 -10.90 -2.32 -4.39
C GLY A 62 -11.90 -3.04 -3.48
N GLY A 63 -11.47 -3.60 -2.35
CA GLY A 63 -12.31 -3.94 -1.19
C GLY A 63 -12.30 -2.80 -0.17
N VAL A 64 -12.63 -1.57 -0.59
CA VAL A 64 -12.71 -0.41 0.31
C VAL A 64 -14.13 -0.31 0.86
N LEU A 65 -14.31 -0.54 2.17
CA LEU A 65 -15.55 -0.18 2.86
C LEU A 65 -15.62 1.36 2.90
N ARG A 66 -16.72 1.91 2.38
CA ARG A 66 -17.16 3.30 2.59
C ARG A 66 -17.64 3.51 4.01
#